data_AF-A0A4P5VBR7-F1
#
_entry.id   AF-A0A4P5VBR7-F1
#
_cell.length_a   1.000
_cell.length_b   1.000
_cell.length_c   1.000
_cell.angle_alpha   90.00
_cell.angle_beta   90.00
_cell.angle_gamma   90.00
#
_symmetry.space_group_name_H-M   'P 1'
#
loop_
_entity.id
_entity.type
_entity.pdbx_description
1 polymer ?
#
loop_
_entity_poly.entity_id
_entity_poly.type
_entity_poly.pdbx_seq_one_letter_code
_entity_poly.pdbx_strand_id
1 'polypeptide(L)' 'MSQGGVSREQLQRFLALVQREPALQRRLEEAITADEVALLAQDLGYAVSGSDILRFSGQSASGVRVTRIDHPGEYPGRYV' A
#
# COMPACT_ATOMS: atom_id res chain seq x y z
N MET A 1 18.43 15.87 11.62
CA MET A 1 17.60 14.84 12.28
C MET A 1 16.62 14.31 11.25
N SER A 2 16.82 13.08 10.79
CA SER A 2 16.10 12.47 9.67
C SER A 2 14.69 12.05 10.08
N GLN A 3 13.68 12.87 9.75
CA GLN A 3 12.25 12.64 10.03
C GLN A 3 11.64 11.53 9.12
N GLY A 4 12.30 10.37 9.00
CA GLY A 4 11.87 9.28 8.11
C GLY A 4 11.74 7.90 8.77
N GLY A 5 12.02 7.77 10.07
CA GLY A 5 12.01 6.48 10.78
C GLY A 5 10.59 6.00 11.11
N VAL A 6 9.79 6.87 11.73
CA VAL A 6 8.47 6.50 12.29
C VAL A 6 7.49 6.10 11.18
N SER A 7 7.31 6.92 10.14
CA SER A 7 6.34 6.63 9.06
C SER A 7 6.68 5.35 8.29
N ARG A 8 7.97 5.01 8.14
CA ARG A 8 8.40 3.78 7.47
C ARG A 8 8.07 2.54 8.30
N GLU A 9 8.34 2.58 9.60
CA GLU A 9 8.00 1.48 10.51
C GLU A 9 6.47 1.28 10.60
N GLN A 10 5.70 2.38 10.62
CA GLN A 10 4.24 2.31 10.59
C GLN A 10 3.72 1.69 9.29
N LEU A 11 4.28 2.09 8.13
CA LEU A 11 3.94 1.50 6.84
C LEU A 11 4.28 0.01 6.77
N GLN A 12 5.43 -0.42 7.31
CA GLN A 12 5.79 -1.84 7.35
C GLN A 12 4.83 -2.65 8.23
N ARG A 13 4.42 -2.12 9.40
CA ARG A 13 3.45 -2.78 10.28
C ARG A 13 2.08 -2.88 9.62
N PHE A 14 1.64 -1.83 8.93
CA PHE A 14 0.41 -1.83 8.15
C PHE A 14 0.45 -2.89 7.05
N LEU A 15 1.51 -2.95 6.24
CA LEU A 15 1.66 -3.96 5.18
C LEU A 15 1.74 -5.40 5.73
N ALA A 16 2.34 -5.59 6.92
CA ALA A 16 2.34 -6.88 7.59
C ALA A 16 0.93 -7.29 8.06
N LEU A 17 0.10 -6.34 8.50
CA LEU A 17 -1.30 -6.58 8.83
C LEU A 17 -2.12 -6.91 7.58
N VAL A 18 -1.96 -6.15 6.50
CA VAL A 18 -2.63 -6.37 5.20
C VAL A 18 -2.37 -7.78 4.66
N GLN A 19 -1.13 -8.27 4.77
CA GLN A 19 -0.78 -9.64 4.35
C GLN A 19 -1.47 -10.73 5.18
N ARG A 20 -1.77 -10.46 6.45
CA ARG A 20 -2.41 -11.42 7.37
C ARG A 20 -3.94 -11.38 7.27
N GLU A 21 -4.50 -10.22 6.92
CA GLU A 21 -5.94 -9.98 6.86
C GLU A 21 -6.43 -9.91 5.41
N PRO A 22 -7.05 -10.99 4.86
CA PRO A 22 -7.48 -11.03 3.46
C PRO A 22 -8.55 -9.98 3.14
N ALA A 23 -9.40 -9.62 4.11
CA ALA A 23 -10.38 -8.54 3.95
C ALA A 23 -9.70 -7.17 3.77
N LEU A 24 -8.60 -6.92 4.49
CA LEU A 24 -7.83 -5.69 4.36
C LEU A 24 -7.05 -5.66 3.05
N GLN A 25 -6.58 -6.82 2.59
CA GLN A 25 -6.01 -7.00 1.25
C GLN A 25 -7.00 -6.59 0.16
N ARG A 26 -8.26 -7.06 0.22
CA ARG A 26 -9.30 -6.64 -0.74
C ARG A 26 -9.50 -5.12 -0.75
N ARG A 27 -9.60 -4.50 0.43
CA ARG A 27 -9.73 -3.04 0.55
C ARG A 27 -8.51 -2.29 -0.02
N LEU A 28 -7.32 -2.87 0.09
CA LEU A 28 -6.10 -2.31 -0.49
C LEU A 28 -6.04 -2.50 -2.02
N GLU A 29 -6.56 -3.61 -2.54
CA GLU A 29 -6.73 -3.84 -3.99
C GLU A 29 -7.78 -2.92 -4.61
N GLU A 30 -8.80 -2.54 -3.85
CA GLU A 30 -9.81 -1.55 -4.26
C GLU A 30 -9.29 -0.11 -4.23
N ALA A 31 -8.21 0.16 -3.48
CA ALA A 31 -7.60 1.48 -3.39
C ALA A 31 -6.79 1.79 -4.66
N ILE A 32 -7.19 2.81 -5.41
CA ILE A 32 -6.60 3.17 -6.70
C ILE A 32 -5.40 4.10 -6.51
N THR A 33 -5.39 4.88 -5.43
CA THR A 33 -4.39 5.91 -5.15
C THR A 33 -3.64 5.69 -3.84
N ALA A 34 -2.43 6.23 -3.76
CA ALA A 34 -1.63 6.20 -2.52
C ALA A 34 -2.29 6.96 -1.36
N ASP A 35 -3.15 7.95 -1.66
CA ASP A 35 -3.93 8.68 -0.65
C ASP A 35 -5.00 7.77 -0.03
N GLU A 36 -5.73 7.01 -0.85
CA GLU A 36 -6.71 6.04 -0.36
C GLU A 36 -6.07 4.95 0.52
N VAL A 37 -4.88 4.48 0.14
CA VAL A 37 -4.11 3.54 0.97
C VAL A 37 -3.65 4.19 2.28
N ALA A 38 -3.28 5.48 2.26
CA ALA A 38 -2.93 6.22 3.47
C ALA A 38 -4.15 6.39 4.39
N LEU A 39 -5.33 6.66 3.84
CA LEU A 39 -6.57 6.75 4.60
C LEU A 39 -6.92 5.40 5.26
N LEU A 40 -6.75 4.30 4.53
CA LEU A 40 -6.95 2.95 5.08
C LEU A 40 -5.98 2.64 6.24
N ALA A 41 -4.73 3.08 6.12
CA ALA A 41 -3.75 2.92 7.19
C ALA A 41 -4.07 3.82 8.40
N GLN A 42 -4.49 5.06 8.16
CA GLN A 42 -4.87 6.01 9.21
C GLN A 42 -6.13 5.57 9.98
N ASP A 43 -7.11 4.98 9.30
CA ASP A 43 -8.31 4.36 9.90
C ASP A 43 -7.93 3.29 10.94
N LEU A 44 -6.83 2.58 10.71
CA LEU A 44 -6.28 1.56 11.59
C LEU A 44 -5.29 2.12 12.63
N GLY A 45 -5.10 3.44 12.68
CA GLY A 45 -4.22 4.12 13.64
C GLY A 45 -2.76 4.24 13.20
N TYR A 46 -2.42 3.93 11.94
CA TYR A 46 -1.08 4.11 11.41
C TYR A 46 -0.87 5.54 10.89
N ALA A 47 0.13 6.24 11.42
CA ALA A 47 0.50 7.59 10.98
C ALA A 47 1.34 7.54 9.68
N VAL A 48 0.69 7.22 8.56
CA VAL A 48 1.30 7.11 7.23
C VAL A 48 0.61 8.06 6.27
N SER A 49 1.38 8.78 5.44
CA SER A 49 0.85 9.64 4.38
C SER A 49 0.99 9.00 2.99
N GLY A 50 0.18 9.44 2.03
CA GLY A 50 0.31 9.05 0.62
C GLY A 50 1.71 9.35 0.06
N SER A 51 2.37 10.41 0.54
CA SER A 51 3.76 10.73 0.17
C SER A 51 4.76 9.68 0.68
N ASP A 52 4.53 9.12 1.87
CA ASP A 52 5.36 8.05 2.44
C ASP A 52 5.19 6.76 1.63
N ILE A 53 3.95 6.46 1.20
CA ILE A 53 3.63 5.32 0.35
C ILE A 53 4.28 5.46 -1.03
N LEU A 54 4.18 6.64 -1.66
CA LEU A 54 4.83 6.90 -2.95
C LEU A 54 6.36 6.83 -2.84
N ARG A 55 6.93 7.38 -1.75
CA ARG A 55 8.37 7.28 -1.47
C ARG A 55 8.80 5.83 -1.25
N PHE A 56 7.96 5.00 -0.61
CA PHE A 56 8.23 3.57 -0.43
C PHE A 56 8.07 2.78 -1.74
N SER A 57 7.03 3.05 -2.54
CA SER A 57 6.79 2.40 -3.82
C SER A 57 7.89 2.71 -4.85
N GLY A 58 8.46 3.92 -4.82
CA GLY A 58 9.58 4.31 -5.69
C GLY A 58 10.93 3.79 -5.20
N GLN A 59 11.04 3.36 -3.94
CA GLN A 59 12.29 2.96 -3.31
C GLN A 59 12.22 1.47 -3.01
N SER A 60 12.64 0.65 -3.97
CA SER A 60 12.78 -0.81 -3.83
C SER A 60 13.57 -1.14 -2.55
N ALA A 61 12.85 -1.33 -1.45
CA ALA A 61 13.43 -1.51 -0.13
C ALA A 61 13.84 -2.96 0.00
N SER A 62 15.13 -3.22 -0.25
CA SER A 62 15.89 -4.38 0.23
C SER A 62 15.08 -5.69 0.30
N GLY A 63 14.74 -6.24 -0.87
CA GLY A 63 14.20 -7.60 -0.98
C GLY A 63 12.68 -7.73 -1.10
N VAL A 64 11.88 -6.71 -0.77
CA VAL A 64 10.45 -6.70 -1.10
C VAL A 64 10.24 -5.79 -2.30
N ARG A 65 10.23 -6.39 -3.49
CA ARG A 65 9.82 -5.71 -4.70
C ARG A 65 8.30 -5.54 -4.61
N VAL A 66 7.85 -4.36 -4.18
CA VAL A 66 6.48 -3.90 -4.45
C VAL A 66 6.43 -3.58 -5.95
N THR A 67 6.42 -4.64 -6.76
CA THR A 67 5.89 -4.52 -8.12
C THR A 67 4.47 -4.08 -7.95
N ARG A 68 4.12 -2.96 -8.61
CA ARG A 68 2.74 -2.61 -8.95
C ARG A 68 2.00 -3.93 -9.12
N ILE A 69 1.04 -4.21 -8.25
CA ILE A 69 0.24 -5.42 -8.39
C ILE A 69 -0.38 -5.27 -9.78
N ASP A 70 0.08 -6.08 -10.72
CA ASP A 70 -0.62 -6.28 -11.97
C ASP A 70 -1.91 -6.93 -11.51
N HIS A 71 -2.98 -6.14 -11.47
CA HIS A 71 -4.24 -6.62 -10.96
C HIS A 71 -4.60 -7.74 -11.95
N PRO A 72 -4.85 -8.99 -11.52
CA PRO A 72 -5.32 -10.06 -12.42
C PRO A 72 -6.80 -9.82 -12.76
N GLY A 73 -7.07 -8.62 -13.27
CA GLY A 73 -8.33 -8.02 -13.63
C GLY A 73 -8.18 -7.31 -14.97
N GLU A 74 -7.46 -7.92 -15.92
CA GLU A 74 -8.01 -7.91 -17.27
C GLU A 74 -9.39 -8.57 -17.19
N TYR A 75 -10.43 -7.75 -17.07
CA TYR A 75 -11.76 -8.20 -17.44
C TYR A 75 -11.71 -8.38 -18.97
N PRO A 76 -11.97 -9.58 -19.53
CA PRO A 76 -12.24 -9.74 -20.95
C PRO A 76 -13.61 -9.12 -21.26
N GLY A 77 -13.69 -7.79 -21.17
CA GLY A 77 -14.74 -6.96 -21.69
C GLY A 77 -14.58 -6.91 -23.19
N ARG A 78 -15.15 -7.93 -23.84
CA ARG A 78 -15.45 -8.02 -25.26
C ARG A 78 -15.95 -6.68 -25.80
N TYR A 79 -15.07 -5.93 -26.47
CA TYR A 79 -15.54 -4.94 -27.45
C TYR A 79 -16.05 -5.74 -28.65
N VAL A 80 -17.33 -5.55 -28.95
CA VAL A 80 -18.00 -6.00 -30.18
C VAL A 80 -17.56 -5.18 -31.37
#